data_AF-A0A6C0KBW4-F1
#
_entry.id   AF-A0A6C0KBW4-F1
#
_cell.length_a   1.000
_cell.length_b   1.000
_cell.length_c   1.000
_cell.angle_alpha   90.00
_cell.angle_beta   90.00
_cell.angle_gamma   90.00
#
_symmetry.space_group_name_H-M   'P 1'
#
loop_
_entity.id
_entity.type
_entity.pdbx_description
1 polymer ?
#
loop_
_entity_poly.entity_id
_entity_poly.type
_entity_poly.pdbx_seq_one_letter_code
_entity_poly.pdbx_strand_id
1 'polypeptide(L)'
;MVFGHSMVDKAGEMYSFGGYDGTRTYGLRRWVDGWADVETPESPASRAFQSMTAMGEHELWLSGGSSASGDCVFEDTWMFNISSASWHWLNGPKECTELEHAVDFSWLTFGAALLASGSISGLSLLGLRLYEDKFYFAKGPWDQDPEIEMNSNSA
;
A
#
# COMPACT_ATOMS: atom_id res chain seq x y z
N MET A 1 2.60 19.81 9.68
CA MET A 1 2.57 19.41 8.26
C MET A 1 2.71 17.91 8.24
N VAL A 2 1.88 17.17 7.49
CA VAL A 2 1.97 15.70 7.40
C VAL A 2 2.57 15.32 6.06
N PHE A 3 3.59 14.46 6.05
CA PHE A 3 4.25 13.96 4.84
C PHE A 3 4.15 12.44 4.73
N GLY A 4 4.26 11.89 3.52
CA GLY A 4 4.20 10.45 3.28
C GLY A 4 2.83 9.81 3.54
N HIS A 5 1.74 10.58 3.57
CA HIS A 5 0.38 10.02 3.59
C HIS A 5 -0.06 9.67 2.18
N SER A 6 -0.95 8.69 2.06
CA SER A 6 -1.65 8.40 0.81
C SER A 6 -3.08 8.90 0.91
N MET A 7 -3.64 9.36 -0.20
CA MET A 7 -5.04 9.79 -0.28
C MET A 7 -5.72 9.17 -1.48
N VAL A 8 -7.00 8.85 -1.32
CA VAL A 8 -7.85 8.36 -2.39
C VAL A 8 -9.25 8.93 -2.26
N ASP A 9 -9.86 9.29 -3.38
CA ASP A 9 -11.29 9.61 -3.45
C ASP A 9 -12.07 8.36 -3.85
N LYS A 10 -13.15 8.08 -3.12
CA LYS A 10 -14.05 6.98 -3.42
C LYS A 10 -15.48 7.38 -3.10
N ALA A 11 -16.35 7.33 -4.12
CA ALA A 11 -17.77 7.66 -4.00
C ALA A 11 -18.05 9.06 -3.41
N GLY A 12 -17.18 10.04 -3.70
CA GLY A 12 -17.30 11.41 -3.20
C GLY A 12 -16.80 11.60 -1.77
N GLU A 13 -16.11 10.60 -1.23
CA GLU A 13 -15.48 10.65 0.09
C GLU A 13 -13.96 10.51 -0.07
N MET A 14 -13.22 11.35 0.64
CA MET A 14 -11.77 11.23 0.65
C MET A 14 -11.32 10.39 1.84
N TYR A 15 -10.43 9.46 1.58
CA TYR A 15 -9.77 8.65 2.58
C TYR A 15 -8.28 8.96 2.57
N SER A 16 -7.68 9.04 3.75
CA SER A 16 -6.23 9.13 3.91
C SER A 16 -5.76 8.04 4.86
N PHE A 17 -4.60 7.45 4.57
CA PHE A 17 -3.93 6.55 5.51
C PHE A 17 -2.49 7.02 5.71
N GLY A 18 -1.97 6.83 6.92
CA GLY A 18 -0.56 7.01 7.19
C GLY A 18 -0.10 8.46 7.20
N GLY A 19 1.20 8.61 6.96
CA GLY A 19 1.93 9.86 7.01
C GLY A 19 2.41 10.21 8.41
N TYR A 20 3.42 11.07 8.47
CA TYR A 20 4.13 11.48 9.68
C TYR A 20 4.16 13.00 9.79
N ASP A 21 3.97 13.53 11.00
CA ASP A 21 3.99 14.97 11.27
C ASP A 21 5.22 15.46 12.05
N GLY A 22 6.18 14.57 12.29
CA GLY A 22 7.31 14.83 13.18
C GLY A 22 7.13 14.32 14.60
N THR A 23 5.94 13.83 14.96
CA THR A 23 5.65 13.28 16.31
C THR A 23 4.97 11.92 16.28
N ARG A 24 4.06 11.69 15.32
CA ARG A 24 3.32 10.42 15.22
C ARG A 24 2.91 10.10 13.78
N THR A 25 2.65 8.82 13.54
CA THR A 25 1.96 8.36 12.32
C THR A 25 0.45 8.30 12.52
N TYR A 26 -0.29 8.25 11.41
CA TYR A 26 -1.75 8.22 11.40
C TYR A 26 -2.28 6.89 10.84
N GLY A 27 -3.42 6.43 11.36
CA GLY A 27 -4.18 5.32 10.78
C GLY A 27 -5.09 5.79 9.63
N LEU A 28 -6.17 5.06 9.38
CA LEU A 28 -7.18 5.45 8.40
C LEU A 28 -7.98 6.65 8.90
N ARG A 29 -8.16 7.65 8.02
CA ARG A 29 -8.99 8.82 8.26
C ARG A 29 -9.90 9.06 7.07
N ARG A 30 -11.08 9.59 7.33
CA ARG A 30 -12.09 9.94 6.31
C ARG A 30 -12.43 11.43 6.42
N TRP A 31 -12.64 12.06 5.26
CA TRP A 31 -13.14 13.42 5.16
C TRP A 31 -14.64 13.43 4.89
N VAL A 32 -15.40 14.10 5.77
CA VAL A 32 -16.84 14.38 5.56
C VAL A 32 -17.10 15.88 5.69
N ASP A 33 -16.86 16.44 6.87
CA ASP A 33 -16.87 17.87 7.20
C ASP A 33 -15.57 18.31 7.91
N GLY A 34 -14.58 17.42 7.87
CA GLY A 34 -13.32 17.47 8.58
C GLY A 34 -12.66 16.10 8.53
N TRP A 35 -11.37 16.02 8.90
CA TRP A 35 -10.67 14.75 9.03
C TRP A 35 -11.05 14.07 10.35
N ALA A 36 -11.63 12.88 10.26
CA ALA A 36 -11.94 12.03 11.41
C ALA A 36 -11.24 10.67 11.28
N ASP A 37 -10.78 10.14 12.41
CA ASP A 37 -10.19 8.80 12.47
C ASP A 37 -11.29 7.74 12.28
N VAL A 38 -10.98 6.70 11.51
CA VAL A 38 -11.88 5.56 11.29
C VAL A 38 -11.47 4.47 12.27
N GLU A 39 -12.26 4.28 13.32
CA GLU A 39 -12.02 3.26 14.33
C GLU A 39 -12.25 1.85 13.76
N THR A 40 -11.25 0.99 13.88
CA THR A 40 -11.30 -0.39 13.39
C THR A 40 -10.70 -1.35 14.42
N PRO A 41 -11.33 -2.51 14.71
CA PRO A 41 -10.83 -3.44 15.73
C PRO A 41 -9.46 -4.06 15.42
N GLU A 42 -9.20 -4.30 14.13
CA GLU A 42 -7.90 -4.73 13.60
C GLU A 42 -7.54 -3.79 12.45
N SER A 43 -6.29 -3.34 12.40
CA SER A 43 -5.79 -2.45 11.35
C SER A 43 -4.30 -2.69 11.08
N PRO A 44 -3.84 -2.38 9.86
CA PRO A 44 -2.41 -2.21 9.61
C PRO A 44 -1.82 -1.19 10.58
N ALA A 45 -0.58 -1.42 11.01
CA ALA A 45 0.16 -0.46 11.82
C ALA A 45 0.27 0.91 11.10
N SER A 46 0.23 2.01 11.85
CA SER A 46 0.37 3.35 11.29
C SER A 46 1.79 3.59 10.77
N ARG A 47 1.90 4.08 9.53
CA ARG A 47 3.17 4.15 8.77
C ARG A 47 3.19 5.36 7.82
N ALA A 48 4.30 5.57 7.12
CA ALA A 48 4.45 6.59 6.09
C ALA A 48 4.93 5.98 4.77
N PHE A 49 4.76 6.72 3.68
CA PHE A 49 5.23 6.38 2.32
C PHE A 49 4.63 5.08 1.77
N GLN A 50 3.47 4.67 2.29
CA GLN A 50 2.67 3.58 1.75
C GLN A 50 1.94 3.97 0.46
N SER A 51 1.44 2.97 -0.26
CA SER A 51 0.47 3.16 -1.34
C SER A 51 -0.93 2.93 -0.83
N MET A 52 -1.89 3.74 -1.31
CA MET A 52 -3.30 3.44 -1.16
C MET A 52 -4.01 3.66 -2.49
N THR A 53 -4.86 2.71 -2.88
CA THR A 53 -5.68 2.79 -4.09
C THR A 53 -7.10 2.34 -3.82
N ALA A 54 -8.06 2.83 -4.59
CA ALA A 54 -9.42 2.33 -4.54
C ALA A 54 -9.60 1.26 -5.62
N MET A 55 -10.04 0.07 -5.23
CA MET A 55 -10.39 -1.02 -6.14
C MET A 55 -11.81 -1.51 -5.85
N GLY A 56 -12.43 -2.18 -6.83
CA GLY A 56 -13.82 -2.63 -6.69
C GLY A 56 -14.81 -1.50 -6.37
N GLU A 57 -16.00 -1.82 -5.86
CA GLU A 57 -16.99 -0.81 -5.47
C GLU A 57 -16.75 -0.23 -4.07
N HIS A 58 -16.24 -1.04 -3.14
CA HIS A 58 -16.18 -0.70 -1.71
C HIS A 58 -14.82 -0.99 -1.08
N GLU A 59 -13.74 -1.06 -1.86
CA GLU A 59 -12.44 -1.51 -1.36
C GLU A 59 -11.37 -0.43 -1.49
N LEU A 60 -10.61 -0.24 -0.42
CA LEU A 60 -9.36 0.51 -0.45
C LEU A 60 -8.22 -0.46 -0.18
N TRP A 61 -7.24 -0.49 -1.06
CA TRP A 61 -6.09 -1.37 -0.95
C TRP A 61 -4.89 -0.55 -0.49
N LEU A 62 -4.25 -1.02 0.56
CA LEU A 62 -3.08 -0.44 1.18
C LEU A 62 -1.91 -1.40 1.01
N SER A 63 -0.76 -0.91 0.56
CA SER A 63 0.42 -1.75 0.43
C SER A 63 1.70 -1.03 0.86
N GLY A 64 2.51 -1.76 1.62
CA GLY A 64 3.84 -1.36 2.05
C GLY A 64 3.91 -0.15 2.96
N GLY A 65 5.00 0.62 2.82
CA GLY A 65 5.33 1.79 3.63
C GLY A 65 6.50 1.54 4.58
N SER A 66 6.78 2.52 5.43
CA SER A 66 7.85 2.48 6.43
C SER A 66 7.40 3.11 7.74
N SER A 67 8.11 2.78 8.82
CA SER A 67 7.90 3.44 10.11
C SER A 67 8.13 4.95 10.05
N ALA A 68 7.73 5.66 11.10
CA ALA A 68 7.97 7.10 11.22
C ALA A 68 9.46 7.47 11.17
N SER A 69 10.31 6.62 11.74
CA SER A 69 11.77 6.74 11.79
C SER A 69 12.47 6.28 10.51
N GLY A 70 11.79 5.51 9.67
CA GLY A 70 12.37 4.89 8.47
C GLY A 70 13.35 3.75 8.76
N ASP A 71 13.35 3.23 9.99
CA ASP A 71 14.18 2.11 10.45
C ASP A 71 13.65 0.74 9.99
N CYS A 72 12.36 0.62 9.74
CA CYS A 72 11.75 -0.61 9.27
C CYS A 72 10.71 -0.37 8.16
N VAL A 73 10.50 -1.41 7.35
CA VAL A 73 9.58 -1.41 6.21
C VAL A 73 8.46 -2.39 6.42
N PHE A 74 7.33 -2.06 5.81
CA PHE A 74 6.24 -2.99 5.71
C PHE A 74 6.18 -3.52 4.29
N GLU A 75 5.95 -4.82 4.19
CA GLU A 75 5.76 -5.55 2.91
C GLU A 75 4.37 -6.21 2.88
N ASP A 76 3.50 -5.86 3.82
CA ASP A 76 2.12 -6.31 3.87
C ASP A 76 1.24 -5.59 2.83
N THR A 77 0.14 -6.25 2.51
CA THR A 77 -0.95 -5.68 1.76
C THR A 77 -2.25 -5.95 2.50
N TRP A 78 -3.05 -4.90 2.63
CA TRP A 78 -4.32 -4.90 3.34
C TRP A 78 -5.41 -4.34 2.44
N MET A 79 -6.63 -4.84 2.59
CA MET A 79 -7.83 -4.29 1.99
C MET A 79 -8.78 -3.80 3.08
N PHE A 80 -9.24 -2.56 2.96
CA PHE A 80 -10.28 -1.99 3.79
C PHE A 80 -11.60 -2.06 3.03
N ASN A 81 -12.59 -2.72 3.64
CA ASN A 81 -13.95 -2.73 3.13
C ASN A 81 -14.72 -1.55 3.73
N ILE A 82 -15.12 -0.61 2.88
CA ILE A 82 -15.82 0.62 3.26
C ILE A 82 -17.20 0.31 3.88
N SER A 83 -17.92 -0.68 3.34
CA SER A 83 -19.27 -1.02 3.78
C SER A 83 -19.32 -1.64 5.17
N SER A 84 -18.33 -2.47 5.50
CA SER A 84 -18.22 -3.10 6.83
C SER A 84 -17.29 -2.35 7.79
N ALA A 85 -16.60 -1.31 7.31
CA ALA A 85 -15.58 -0.57 8.04
C ALA A 85 -14.52 -1.47 8.69
N SER A 86 -14.00 -2.44 7.93
CA SER A 86 -13.07 -3.44 8.44
C SER A 86 -11.87 -3.64 7.53
N TRP A 87 -10.71 -3.85 8.13
CA TRP A 87 -9.49 -4.26 7.44
C TRP A 87 -9.43 -5.78 7.30
N HIS A 88 -8.91 -6.23 6.16
CA HIS A 88 -8.60 -7.61 5.85
C HIS A 88 -7.14 -7.68 5.43
N TRP A 89 -6.35 -8.48 6.14
CA TRP A 89 -5.01 -8.79 5.71
C TRP A 89 -5.06 -9.69 4.48
N LEU A 90 -4.31 -9.33 3.43
CA LEU A 90 -4.27 -10.08 2.19
C LEU A 90 -2.98 -10.90 2.06
N ASN A 91 -1.83 -10.28 2.31
CA ASN A 91 -0.53 -10.94 2.16
C ASN A 91 0.60 -10.19 2.91
N GLY A 92 1.74 -10.84 3.08
CA GLY A 92 2.98 -10.27 3.60
C GLY A 92 3.07 -10.21 5.14
N PRO A 93 4.25 -9.92 5.70
CA PRO A 93 4.43 -9.82 7.16
C PRO A 93 3.62 -8.66 7.75
N LYS A 94 2.80 -8.92 8.78
CA LYS A 94 2.02 -7.87 9.47
C LYS A 94 2.90 -6.92 10.30
N GLU A 95 4.07 -7.39 10.70
CA GLU A 95 5.07 -6.61 11.44
C GLU A 95 6.02 -5.93 10.47
N CYS A 96 6.64 -4.83 10.90
CA CYS A 96 7.67 -4.23 10.08
C CYS A 96 8.97 -5.04 10.11
N THR A 97 9.62 -5.13 8.96
CA THR A 97 10.93 -5.73 8.79
C THR A 97 11.98 -4.65 9.01
N GLU A 98 12.79 -4.81 10.06
CA GLU A 98 13.93 -3.94 10.34
C GLU A 98 14.91 -3.92 9.17
N LEU A 99 15.32 -2.72 8.78
CA LEU A 99 16.30 -2.52 7.73
C LEU A 99 17.67 -2.24 8.34
N GLU A 100 18.72 -2.88 7.84
CA GLU A 100 20.07 -2.34 8.01
C GLU A 100 20.31 -1.11 7.09
N HIS A 101 19.48 -0.93 6.04
CA HIS A 101 19.63 0.12 5.02
C HIS A 101 18.27 0.62 4.48
N ALA A 102 18.09 1.94 4.42
CA ALA A 102 16.85 2.61 3.98
C ALA A 102 16.37 2.17 2.58
N VAL A 103 15.05 2.06 2.41
CA VAL A 103 14.40 1.81 1.12
C VAL A 103 13.46 2.96 0.78
N ASP A 104 13.31 3.22 -0.50
CA ASP A 104 12.29 4.12 -1.04
C ASP A 104 11.36 3.30 -1.94
N PHE A 105 10.06 3.41 -1.71
CA PHE A 105 9.03 2.84 -2.58
C PHE A 105 8.17 3.98 -3.11
N SER A 106 8.07 4.08 -4.43
CA SER A 106 7.12 4.97 -5.08
C SER A 106 6.07 4.16 -5.83
N TRP A 107 4.81 4.49 -5.56
CA TRP A 107 3.67 3.81 -6.15
C TRP A 107 2.89 4.80 -7.01
N LEU A 108 2.60 4.40 -8.24
CA LEU A 108 1.74 5.14 -9.16
C LEU A 108 0.50 4.28 -9.43
N THR A 109 -0.68 4.85 -9.23
CA THR A 109 -1.95 4.21 -9.56
C THR A 109 -2.49 4.85 -10.84
N PHE A 110 -2.83 4.03 -11.83
CA PHE A 110 -3.57 4.45 -13.02
C PHE A 110 -4.82 3.58 -13.13
N GLY A 111 -5.94 4.05 -12.58
CA GLY A 111 -7.19 3.28 -12.59
C GLY A 111 -7.05 1.94 -11.86
N ALA A 112 -7.21 0.83 -12.58
CA ALA A 112 -7.11 -0.55 -12.04
C ALA A 112 -5.68 -1.11 -11.96
N ALA A 113 -4.65 -0.35 -12.34
CA ALA A 113 -3.26 -0.80 -12.31
C ALA A 113 -2.49 -0.22 -11.11
N LEU A 114 -1.85 -1.11 -10.35
CA LEU A 114 -0.89 -0.80 -9.29
C LEU A 114 0.53 -0.95 -9.85
N LEU A 115 1.28 0.15 -9.97
CA LEU A 115 2.72 0.09 -10.27
C LEU A 115 3.51 0.22 -8.96
N ALA A 116 4.23 -0.84 -8.62
CA ALA A 116 5.25 -0.85 -7.59
C ALA A 116 6.59 -0.46 -8.21
N SER A 117 7.25 0.55 -7.64
CA SER A 117 8.68 0.72 -7.83
C SER A 117 9.33 0.92 -6.47
N GLY A 118 10.46 0.27 -6.24
CA GLY A 118 11.21 0.45 -5.02
C GLY A 118 12.65 0.01 -5.16
N SER A 119 13.51 0.66 -4.37
CA SER A 119 14.91 0.28 -4.25
C SER A 119 15.15 -0.22 -2.85
N ILE A 120 15.45 -1.52 -2.73
CA ILE A 120 16.29 -2.03 -1.66
C ILE A 120 17.74 -1.83 -2.13
N SER A 121 18.67 -1.45 -1.25
CA SER A 121 20.08 -1.48 -1.59
C SER A 121 20.47 -2.91 -2.00
N GLY A 122 20.48 -3.19 -3.31
CA GLY A 122 20.83 -4.50 -3.89
C GLY A 122 19.74 -5.22 -4.71
N LEU A 123 18.48 -4.77 -4.72
CA LEU A 123 17.42 -5.33 -5.57
C LEU A 123 16.49 -4.19 -6.07
N SER A 124 16.36 -4.05 -7.38
CA SER A 124 15.38 -3.16 -7.99
C SER A 124 14.21 -4.02 -8.45
N LEU A 125 13.02 -3.87 -7.85
CA LEU A 125 11.81 -4.44 -8.44
C LEU A 125 11.26 -3.43 -9.46
N LEU A 126 11.26 -3.81 -10.73
CA LEU A 126 11.05 -2.92 -11.87
C LEU A 126 9.72 -3.22 -12.57
N GLY A 127 8.65 -3.29 -11.77
CA GLY A 127 7.29 -3.18 -12.27
C GLY A 127 6.37 -4.35 -11.94
N LEU A 128 5.11 -3.99 -11.68
CA LEU A 128 3.95 -4.86 -11.55
C LEU A 128 2.96 -4.44 -12.65
N ARG A 129 2.46 -5.41 -13.42
CA ARG A 129 1.46 -5.16 -14.47
C ARG A 129 0.24 -6.04 -14.24
N LEU A 130 -0.94 -5.45 -14.33
CA LEU A 130 -2.20 -6.18 -14.50
C LEU A 130 -2.45 -6.35 -16.00
N TYR A 131 -2.54 -7.58 -16.47
CA TYR A 131 -2.89 -7.92 -17.85
C TYR A 131 -3.88 -9.08 -17.83
N GLU A 132 -5.03 -8.94 -18.48
CA GLU A 132 -6.07 -9.98 -18.53
C GLU A 132 -6.40 -10.59 -17.14
N ASP A 133 -6.62 -9.73 -16.15
CA ASP A 133 -6.94 -10.09 -14.75
C ASP A 133 -5.87 -10.88 -13.98
N LYS A 134 -4.61 -10.84 -14.45
CA LYS A 134 -3.46 -11.51 -13.81
C LYS A 134 -2.35 -10.53 -13.46
N PHE A 135 -1.68 -10.80 -12.34
CA PHE A 135 -0.53 -10.02 -11.87
C PHE A 135 0.78 -10.63 -12.38
N TYR A 136 1.64 -9.77 -12.93
CA TYR A 136 2.95 -10.13 -13.47
C TYR A 136 4.07 -9.30 -12.83
N PHE A 137 5.18 -9.96 -12.50
CA PHE A 137 6.41 -9.34 -12.00
C PHE A 137 7.54 -9.42 -13.03
N ALA A 138 8.34 -8.36 -13.14
CA ALA A 138 9.59 -8.39 -13.91
C ALA A 138 10.79 -7.94 -13.05
N LYS A 139 11.91 -8.64 -13.20
CA LYS A 139 13.23 -8.26 -12.66
C LYS A 139 14.12 -7.66 -13.75
N GLY A 140 13.59 -6.70 -14.51
CA GLY A 140 14.34 -6.04 -15.58
C GLY A 140 13.43 -5.37 -16.61
N PRO A 141 13.99 -4.85 -17.73
CA PRO A 141 13.20 -4.41 -18.87
C PRO A 141 12.27 -5.54 -19.34
N TRP A 142 10.99 -5.22 -19.59
CA TRP A 142 9.93 -6.19 -19.89
C TRP A 142 10.22 -7.15 -21.05
N ASP A 143 11.18 -6.81 -21.92
CA ASP A 143 11.52 -7.59 -23.11
C ASP A 143 12.56 -8.71 -22.86
N GLN A 144 13.01 -8.94 -21.62
CA GLN A 144 14.18 -9.79 -21.33
C GLN A 144 14.00 -10.87 -20.25
N ASP A 145 12.88 -10.93 -19.51
CA ASP A 145 12.70 -11.86 -18.37
C ASP A 145 11.41 -12.68 -18.48
N PRO A 146 11.39 -13.96 -18.05
CA PRO A 146 10.20 -14.81 -18.15
C PRO A 146 9.12 -14.36 -17.15
N GLU A 147 7.89 -14.21 -17.66
CA GLU A 147 6.69 -13.87 -16.92
C GLU A 147 6.45 -14.82 -15.74
N ILE A 148 6.40 -14.29 -14.51
CA ILE A 148 5.95 -15.06 -13.33
C ILE A 148 4.48 -14.70 -13.08
N GLU A 149 3.59 -15.63 -13.46
CA GLU A 149 2.15 -15.53 -13.23
C GLU A 149 1.80 -15.90 -11.77
N MET A 150 1.08 -15.02 -11.07
CA MET A 150 0.41 -15.38 -9.81
C MET A 150 -0.92 -16.07 -10.11
N ASN A 151 -0.95 -17.39 -9.98
CA ASN A 151 -2.20 -18.14 -9.97
C ASN A 151 -2.92 -17.91 -8.63
N SER A 152 -4.16 -17.42 -8.69
CA SER A 152 -5.06 -17.21 -7.54
C SER A 152 -5.58 -18.51 -6.90
N ASN A 153 -4.86 -19.62 -7.03
CA ASN A 153 -5.24 -20.91 -6.49
C ASN A 153 -4.22 -21.38 -5.45
N SER A 154 -4.40 -20.91 -4.23
CA SER A 154 -4.00 -21.65 -3.04
C SER A 154 -5.03 -21.38 -1.94
N ALA A 155 -5.74 -22.46 -1.60
CA ALA A 155 -6.70 -22.58 -0.51
C ALA A 155 -6.05 -22.41 0.87
#